data_AF-A0A929KAN7-F1
#
_entry.id   AF-A0A929KAN7-F1
#
_cell.length_a   1.000
_cell.length_b   1.000
_cell.length_c   1.000
_cell.angle_alpha   90.00
_cell.angle_beta   90.00
_cell.angle_gamma   90.00
#
_symmetry.space_group_name_H-M   'P 1'
#
loop_
_entity.id
_entity.type
_entity.pdbx_description
1 polymer ?
#
loop_
_entity_poly.entity_id
_entity_poly.type
_entity_poly.pdbx_seq_one_letter_code
_entity_poly.pdbx_strand_id
1 'polypeptide(L)'
;IAEEIKLIETINRHTKKREQGFSVGEYLHIITLNRALYPRSKKGIRRWYERTILPSILRIPPEKLTSQAFWDHMEYLNEEEIERIEKELSSRIIELYNLNTECLLYDITNFYTF
;
A
#
# COMPACT_ATOMS: atom_id res chain seq x y z
N ILE A 1 -4.40 -9.54 -8.38
CA ILE A 1 -4.94 -8.89 -7.15
C ILE A 1 -4.72 -7.38 -7.13
N ALA A 2 -3.53 -6.83 -6.88
CA ALA A 2 -3.37 -5.38 -6.69
C ALA A 2 -3.84 -4.52 -7.89
N GLU A 3 -3.60 -4.99 -9.12
CA GLU A 3 -4.13 -4.40 -10.36
C GLU A 3 -5.65 -4.60 -10.51
N GLU A 4 -6.16 -5.81 -10.19
CA GLU A 4 -7.61 -6.11 -10.24
C GLU A 4 -8.40 -5.18 -9.31
N ILE A 5 -7.91 -4.97 -8.09
CA ILE A 5 -8.54 -4.07 -7.11
C ILE A 5 -8.16 -2.60 -7.32
N LYS A 6 -7.40 -2.26 -8.37
CA LYS A 6 -6.99 -0.89 -8.69
C LYS A 6 -6.35 -0.14 -7.50
N LEU A 7 -5.48 -0.83 -6.77
CA LEU A 7 -4.95 -0.34 -5.49
C LEU A 7 -4.26 1.02 -5.64
N ILE A 8 -3.37 1.15 -6.62
CA ILE A 8 -2.57 2.37 -6.83
C ILE A 8 -3.48 3.53 -7.24
N GLU A 9 -4.43 3.27 -8.14
CA GLU A 9 -5.36 4.26 -8.67
C GLU A 9 -6.28 4.79 -7.58
N THR A 10 -6.82 3.92 -6.72
CA THR A 10 -7.66 4.33 -5.60
C THR A 10 -6.87 5.16 -4.60
N ILE A 11 -5.65 4.77 -4.22
CA ILE A 11 -4.81 5.58 -3.32
C ILE A 11 -4.49 6.95 -3.95
N ASN A 12 -4.10 6.97 -5.23
CA ASN A 12 -3.75 8.22 -5.91
C ASN A 12 -4.96 9.16 -6.03
N ARG A 13 -6.17 8.62 -6.21
CA ARG A 13 -7.41 9.42 -6.31
C ARG A 13 -7.71 10.19 -5.01
N HIS A 14 -7.39 9.61 -3.86
CA HIS A 14 -7.62 10.19 -2.54
C HIS A 14 -6.38 10.87 -1.96
N THR A 15 -5.33 11.10 -2.75
CA THR A 15 -4.13 11.80 -2.26
C THR A 15 -3.82 13.01 -3.14
N LYS A 16 -3.51 14.14 -2.51
CA LYS A 16 -3.32 15.44 -3.21
C LYS A 16 -1.87 15.70 -3.61
N LYS A 17 -1.10 14.64 -3.90
CA LYS A 17 0.30 14.79 -4.30
C LYS A 17 0.37 15.29 -5.75
N ARG A 18 1.24 16.27 -6.01
CA ARG A 18 1.54 16.74 -7.38
C ARG A 18 2.12 15.61 -8.22
N GLU A 19 1.85 15.63 -9.52
CA GLU A 19 2.37 14.66 -10.51
C GLU A 19 3.89 14.87 -10.74
N GLN A 20 4.69 14.47 -9.76
CA GLN A 20 6.15 14.53 -9.81
C GLN A 20 6.75 13.28 -9.15
N GLY A 21 7.66 12.60 -9.84
CA GLY A 21 8.22 11.32 -9.38
C GLY A 21 7.14 10.24 -9.19
N PHE A 22 7.41 9.26 -8.34
CA PHE A 22 6.48 8.17 -8.06
C PHE A 22 5.33 8.62 -7.16
N SER A 23 4.18 7.97 -7.29
CA SER A 23 2.94 8.33 -6.63
C SER A 23 2.85 7.82 -5.18
N VAL A 24 1.89 8.31 -4.41
CA VAL A 24 1.62 7.79 -3.05
C VAL A 24 1.21 6.32 -3.13
N GLY A 25 0.35 5.97 -4.08
CA GLY A 25 -0.07 4.60 -4.34
C GLY A 25 1.09 3.64 -4.64
N GLU A 26 2.08 4.05 -5.44
CA GLU A 26 3.25 3.20 -5.74
C GLU A 26 4.10 2.91 -4.49
N TYR A 27 4.36 3.93 -3.67
CA TYR A 27 5.09 3.74 -2.40
C TYR A 27 4.31 2.87 -1.42
N LEU A 28 2.99 3.07 -1.31
CA LEU A 28 2.14 2.25 -0.46
C LEU A 28 2.05 0.81 -0.93
N HIS A 29 1.96 0.59 -2.25
CA HIS A 29 1.98 -0.76 -2.81
C HIS A 29 3.24 -1.50 -2.37
N ILE A 30 4.42 -0.87 -2.46
CA ILE A 30 5.67 -1.48 -1.99
C ILE A 30 5.63 -1.76 -0.48
N ILE A 31 5.10 -0.82 0.33
CA ILE A 31 4.95 -1.03 1.78
C ILE A 31 4.04 -2.23 2.06
N THR A 32 2.91 -2.34 1.36
CA THR A 32 1.94 -3.43 1.51
C THR A 32 2.56 -4.77 1.14
N LEU A 33 3.28 -4.84 0.01
CA LEU A 33 4.02 -6.05 -0.37
C LEU A 33 5.10 -6.42 0.65
N ASN A 34 5.85 -5.43 1.15
CA ASN A 34 6.86 -5.69 2.17
C ASN A 34 6.21 -6.26 3.45
N ARG A 35 5.10 -5.69 3.88
CA ARG A 35 4.36 -6.15 5.07
C ARG A 35 3.76 -7.53 4.88
N ALA A 36 3.29 -7.87 3.68
CA ALA A 36 2.73 -9.19 3.39
C ALA A 36 3.80 -10.28 3.24
N LEU A 37 4.98 -9.96 2.71
CA LEU A 37 5.97 -10.97 2.30
C LEU A 37 7.18 -11.07 3.23
N TYR A 38 7.74 -9.94 3.67
CA TYR A 38 8.96 -9.92 4.49
C TYR A 38 9.05 -8.61 5.28
N PRO A 39 8.34 -8.47 6.41
CA PRO A 39 8.23 -7.21 7.14
C PRO A 39 9.60 -6.64 7.51
N ARG A 40 9.86 -5.39 7.11
CA ARG A 40 11.06 -4.62 7.48
C ARG A 40 10.69 -3.21 7.93
N SER A 41 11.60 -2.59 8.67
CA SER A 41 11.56 -1.13 8.88
C SER A 41 11.67 -0.40 7.54
N LYS A 42 11.24 0.87 7.45
CA LYS A 42 11.36 1.67 6.21
C LYS A 42 12.79 1.71 5.67
N LYS A 43 13.78 1.74 6.58
CA LYS A 43 15.22 1.65 6.25
C LYS A 43 15.62 0.31 5.63
N GLY A 44 14.93 -0.78 6.01
CA GLY A 44 15.17 -2.12 5.50
C GLY A 44 14.45 -2.47 4.21
N ILE A 45 13.42 -1.71 3.81
CA ILE A 45 12.59 -2.02 2.62
C ILE A 45 13.45 -2.01 1.35
N ARG A 46 14.29 -1.00 1.14
CA ARG A 46 15.17 -0.93 -0.05
C ARG A 46 16.00 -2.19 -0.24
N ARG A 47 16.72 -2.63 0.81
CA ARG A 47 17.58 -3.82 0.75
C ARG A 47 16.79 -5.09 0.45
N TRP A 48 15.56 -5.18 0.96
CA TRP A 48 14.67 -6.29 0.62
C TRP A 48 14.25 -6.19 -0.85
N TYR A 49 13.76 -5.03 -1.28
CA TYR A 49 13.27 -4.76 -2.64
C TYR A 49 14.32 -5.09 -3.72
N GLU A 50 15.58 -4.69 -3.52
CA GLU A 50 16.72 -4.98 -4.42
C GLU A 50 16.97 -6.47 -4.65
N ARG A 51 16.55 -7.33 -3.70
CA ARG A 51 16.75 -8.78 -3.75
C ARG A 51 15.54 -9.55 -4.27
N THR A 52 14.55 -8.84 -4.83
CA THR A 52 13.33 -9.42 -5.40
C THR A 52 13.25 -9.13 -6.90
N ILE A 53 12.22 -9.69 -7.55
CA ILE A 53 11.88 -9.35 -8.94
C ILE A 53 11.17 -7.98 -9.08
N LEU A 54 10.74 -7.37 -7.96
CA LEU A 54 9.93 -6.16 -7.96
C LEU A 54 10.54 -4.95 -8.70
N PRO A 55 11.87 -4.70 -8.67
CA PRO A 55 12.46 -3.63 -9.49
C PRO A 55 12.17 -3.77 -10.98
N SER A 56 12.10 -5.01 -11.48
CA SER A 56 11.81 -5.29 -12.89
C SER A 56 10.33 -5.12 -13.23
N ILE A 57 9.44 -5.49 -12.30
CA ILE A 57 7.99 -5.42 -12.49
C ILE A 57 7.49 -3.99 -12.33
N LEU A 58 7.83 -3.34 -11.21
CA LEU A 58 7.33 -2.00 -10.88
C LEU A 58 8.12 -0.89 -11.56
N ARG A 59 9.32 -1.17 -12.07
CA ARG A 59 10.20 -0.19 -12.75
C ARG A 59 10.54 1.03 -11.88
N ILE A 60 10.60 0.83 -10.56
CA ILE A 60 11.00 1.85 -9.59
C ILE A 60 12.46 1.58 -9.19
N PRO A 61 13.40 2.52 -9.46
CA PRO A 61 14.79 2.36 -9.06
C PRO A 61 14.91 2.23 -7.54
N PRO A 62 15.62 1.22 -7.00
CA PRO A 62 15.74 1.03 -5.56
C PRO A 62 16.32 2.23 -4.80
N GLU A 63 17.12 3.06 -5.47
CA GLU A 63 17.72 4.28 -4.94
C GLU A 63 16.67 5.31 -4.51
N LYS A 64 15.47 5.24 -5.10
CA LYS A 64 14.35 6.12 -4.78
C LYS A 64 13.63 5.69 -3.49
N LEU A 65 13.78 4.42 -3.08
CA LEU A 65 13.13 3.84 -1.90
C LEU A 65 13.87 4.17 -0.59
N THR A 66 14.11 5.46 -0.35
CA THR A 66 14.72 5.91 0.91
C THR A 66 13.69 5.92 2.04
N SER A 67 14.14 5.79 3.29
CA SER A 67 13.26 5.93 4.45
C SER A 67 12.49 7.27 4.43
N GLN A 68 13.17 8.36 4.05
CA GLN A 68 12.57 9.69 3.99
C GLN A 68 11.48 9.72 2.93
N ALA A 69 11.74 9.19 1.73
CA ALA A 69 10.73 9.13 0.69
C ALA A 69 9.48 8.35 1.15
N PHE A 70 9.63 7.24 1.88
CA PHE A 70 8.46 6.57 2.47
C PHE A 70 7.69 7.47 3.44
N TRP A 71 8.36 8.22 4.30
CA TRP A 71 7.71 9.16 5.23
C TRP A 71 7.01 10.29 4.48
N ASP A 72 7.69 10.93 3.53
CA ASP A 72 7.14 12.03 2.72
C ASP A 72 5.84 11.60 2.00
N HIS A 73 5.76 10.36 1.52
CA HIS A 73 4.55 9.85 0.88
C HIS A 73 3.46 9.49 1.88
N MET A 74 3.83 9.08 3.10
CA MET A 74 2.88 8.80 4.18
C MET A 74 2.27 10.08 4.78
N GLU A 75 2.92 11.24 4.66
CA GLU A 75 2.36 12.53 5.10
C GLU A 75 1.07 12.92 4.33
N TYR A 76 0.83 12.34 3.16
CA TYR A 76 -0.41 12.53 2.40
C TYR A 76 -1.59 11.70 2.92
N LEU A 77 -1.38 10.85 3.93
CA LEU A 77 -2.36 9.88 4.43
C LEU A 77 -2.74 10.22 5.87
N ASN A 78 -3.62 11.21 6.01
CA ASN A 78 -4.31 11.44 7.27
C ASN A 78 -5.49 10.45 7.42
N GLU A 79 -6.17 10.53 8.57
CA GLU A 79 -7.31 9.67 8.88
C GLU A 79 -8.43 9.73 7.83
N GLU A 80 -8.73 10.93 7.31
CA GLU A 80 -9.78 11.14 6.31
C GLU A 80 -9.45 10.48 4.96
N GLU A 81 -8.20 10.61 4.48
CA GLU A 81 -7.81 9.96 3.23
C GLU A 81 -7.70 8.44 3.40
N ILE A 82 -7.28 7.95 4.57
CA ILE A 82 -7.28 6.52 4.88
C ILE A 82 -8.70 5.96 4.84
N GLU A 83 -9.65 6.60 5.52
CA GLU A 83 -11.05 6.16 5.56
C GLU A 83 -11.66 6.09 4.15
N ARG A 84 -11.39 7.10 3.30
CA ARG A 84 -11.85 7.11 1.90
C ARG A 84 -11.26 5.97 1.07
N ILE A 85 -9.96 5.74 1.22
CA ILE A 85 -9.25 4.65 0.53
C ILE A 85 -9.82 3.30 0.96
N GLU A 86 -9.96 3.08 2.27
CA GLU A 86 -10.51 1.84 2.84
C GLU A 86 -11.92 1.57 2.35
N LYS A 87 -12.79 2.60 2.35
CA LYS A 87 -14.16 2.47 1.87
C LYS A 87 -14.22 2.10 0.39
N GLU A 88 -13.48 2.80 -0.46
CA GLU A 88 -13.48 2.51 -1.90
C GLU A 88 -12.91 1.12 -2.21
N LEU A 89 -11.79 0.75 -1.57
CA LEU A 89 -11.18 -0.57 -1.77
C LEU A 89 -12.11 -1.68 -1.27
N SER A 90 -12.71 -1.53 -0.09
CA SER A 90 -13.60 -2.54 0.48
C SER A 90 -14.82 -2.78 -0.41
N SER A 91 -15.50 -1.71 -0.86
CA SER A 91 -16.62 -1.84 -1.79
C SER A 91 -16.21 -2.57 -3.07
N ARG A 92 -15.06 -2.19 -3.65
CA ARG A 92 -14.55 -2.81 -4.87
C ARG A 92 -14.22 -4.30 -4.66
N ILE A 93 -13.63 -4.67 -3.54
CA ILE A 93 -13.30 -6.07 -3.23
C ILE A 93 -14.57 -6.89 -3.05
N ILE A 94 -15.58 -6.36 -2.34
CA ILE A 94 -16.88 -7.01 -2.16
C ILE A 94 -17.53 -7.28 -3.51
N GLU A 95 -17.55 -6.28 -4.40
CA GLU A 95 -18.13 -6.39 -5.75
C GLU A 95 -17.35 -7.38 -6.63
N LEU A 96 -16.02 -7.26 -6.69
CA LEU A 96 -15.17 -8.07 -7.57
C LEU A 96 -15.18 -9.55 -7.22
N TYR A 97 -15.22 -9.88 -5.92
CA TYR A 97 -15.15 -11.27 -5.45
C TYR A 97 -16.50 -11.79 -4.95
N ASN A 98 -17.59 -11.01 -5.12
CA ASN A 98 -18.94 -11.35 -4.67
C ASN A 98 -18.98 -11.86 -3.22
N LEU A 99 -18.34 -11.12 -2.31
CA LEU A 99 -18.17 -11.53 -0.92
C LEU A 99 -19.49 -11.42 -0.15
N ASN A 100 -19.85 -12.47 0.59
CA ASN A 100 -20.95 -12.39 1.57
C ASN A 100 -20.47 -11.62 2.81
N THR A 101 -21.14 -10.51 3.12
CA THR A 101 -20.83 -9.63 4.26
C THR A 101 -21.74 -9.85 5.48
N GLU A 102 -22.61 -10.86 5.47
CA GLU A 102 -23.48 -11.21 6.61
C GLU A 102 -22.69 -11.72 7.82
N CYS A 103 -21.49 -12.26 7.60
CA CYS A 103 -20.59 -12.72 8.65
C CYS A 103 -19.18 -12.22 8.38
N LEU A 104 -18.62 -11.46 9.32
CA LEU A 104 -17.23 -11.02 9.31
C LEU A 104 -16.44 -11.81 10.35
N LEU A 105 -15.52 -12.65 9.90
CA LEU A 105 -14.55 -13.32 10.76
C LEU A 105 -13.33 -12.42 10.92
N TYR A 106 -13.10 -11.94 12.15
CA TYR A 106 -11.97 -11.06 12.46
C TYR A 106 -10.92 -11.83 13.29
N ASP A 107 -9.73 -12.01 12.73
CA ASP A 107 -8.59 -12.65 13.39
C ASP A 107 -7.72 -11.60 14.11
N ILE A 108 -7.64 -11.71 15.44
CA ILE A 108 -6.89 -10.80 16.31
C ILE A 108 -5.44 -11.22 16.56
N THR A 109 -4.92 -12.27 15.93
CA THR A 109 -3.55 -12.77 16.15
C THR A 109 -2.45 -11.77 15.76
N ASN A 110 -2.77 -10.75 14.94
CA ASN A 110 -1.86 -9.66 14.57
C ASN A 110 -2.09 -8.36 15.36
N PHE A 111 -3.00 -8.35 16.33
CA PHE A 111 -3.29 -7.20 17.19
C PHE A 111 -2.36 -7.19 18.40
N TYR A 112 -1.27 -6.42 18.33
CA TYR A 112 -0.33 -6.23 19.42
C TYR A 112 -0.84 -5.10 20.34
N THR A 113 -1.26 -5.43 21.56
CA THR A 113 -1.53 -4.45 22.62
C THR A 113 -0.24 -4.21 23.42
N PHE A 114 0.17 -2.95 23.59
CA PHE A 114 1.23 -2.53 24.52
C PHE A 114 0.62 -1.94 25.78
#